data_AF-A0A7D5CD06-F1
#
_entry.id   AF-A0A7D5CD06-F1
#
_cell.length_a   1.000
_cell.length_b   1.000
_cell.length_c   1.000
_cell.angle_alpha   90.00
_cell.angle_beta   90.00
_cell.angle_gamma   90.00
#
_symmetry.space_group_name_H-M   'P 1'
#
loop_
_entity.id
_entity.type
_entity.pdbx_description
1 polymer ?
#
loop_
_entity_poly.entity_id
_entity_poly.type
_entity_poly.pdbx_seq_one_letter_code
_entity_poly.pdbx_strand_id
1 'polypeptide(L)'
;MTNSDPVEESAGDGRDLYDIATWEPRTVLDRTAVKLHSALAGAARISVVLLAAVVFLAQVGGVVWLASQRATLGAVALLSAVPAFLFVAFVWRQDVVEKEPIDTLAVTFVLSVLFASFAATANTLLQGRFQSIPLIGMALFFFIVVAPVEEAVKWLAVRLHAYRQPEFDAVIDGAVYGAVAGLGFATIENTLYVVQGFLRAQEAGASQAIGAALGTATSRALAGPGHVIYSAWAGYYLGLAKFNREHRGPLVVKGLLIAALLHGAYNTTVTYVPALFSLPNWWYLVFVVAFDGTFFYLLYRKLARYRDNYADTVGEEADSDDAADGSTAATADGIESDEVSVDDRGPVWDAPESSTAEDADEDADREQ
;
A
#
# COMPACT_ATOMS: atom_id res chain seq x y z
N MET A 1 -32.41 0.63 -16.31
CA MET A 1 -32.53 1.73 -17.27
C MET A 1 -31.46 1.48 -18.31
N THR A 2 -31.86 1.26 -19.56
CA THR A 2 -30.96 1.22 -20.71
C THR A 2 -30.23 2.56 -20.82
N ASN A 3 -28.94 2.53 -21.17
CA ASN A 3 -28.09 3.73 -21.29
C ASN A 3 -28.33 4.48 -22.61
N SER A 4 -29.50 4.30 -23.24
CA SER A 4 -29.80 4.78 -24.59
C SER A 4 -30.72 5.99 -24.54
N ASP A 5 -30.61 6.86 -25.54
CA ASP A 5 -31.44 8.07 -25.63
C ASP A 5 -32.90 7.69 -25.95
N PRO A 6 -33.94 8.38 -25.42
CA PRO A 6 -35.34 8.06 -25.70
C PRO A 6 -35.72 8.10 -27.19
N VAL A 7 -35.05 8.92 -28.00
CA VAL A 7 -35.23 8.97 -29.46
C VAL A 7 -34.60 7.76 -30.13
N GLU A 8 -33.46 7.28 -29.63
CA GLU A 8 -32.82 6.04 -30.07
C GLU A 8 -33.67 4.81 -29.72
N GLU A 9 -34.22 4.76 -28.49
CA GLU A 9 -35.07 3.66 -28.04
C GLU A 9 -36.43 3.57 -28.75
N SER A 10 -36.97 4.72 -29.17
CA SER A 10 -38.26 4.79 -29.87
C SER A 10 -38.16 4.75 -31.39
N ALA A 11 -36.95 4.88 -31.95
CA ALA A 11 -36.72 4.75 -33.38
C ALA A 11 -36.81 3.27 -33.79
N GLY A 12 -37.58 2.99 -34.85
CA GLY A 12 -37.55 1.67 -35.48
C GLY A 12 -36.20 1.37 -36.14
N ASP A 13 -35.88 0.09 -36.29
CA ASP A 13 -34.64 -0.38 -36.90
C ASP A 13 -34.38 0.27 -38.27
N GLY A 14 -33.16 0.76 -38.49
CA GLY A 14 -32.71 1.33 -39.76
C GLY A 14 -32.93 2.84 -39.95
N ARG A 15 -33.42 3.57 -38.94
CA ARG A 15 -33.50 5.04 -38.99
C ARG A 15 -32.13 5.66 -38.72
N ASP A 16 -31.67 6.53 -39.61
CA ASP A 16 -30.42 7.26 -39.41
C ASP A 16 -30.61 8.37 -38.37
N LEU A 17 -29.94 8.24 -37.23
CA LEU A 17 -30.04 9.14 -36.07
C LEU A 17 -28.76 9.98 -35.88
N TYR A 18 -27.92 10.06 -36.92
CA TYR A 18 -26.70 10.86 -36.91
C TYR A 18 -26.98 12.32 -36.55
N ASP A 19 -26.26 12.83 -35.55
CA ASP A 19 -26.37 14.20 -35.00
C ASP A 19 -27.71 14.51 -34.31
N ILE A 20 -28.50 13.46 -34.01
CA ILE A 20 -29.77 13.54 -33.27
C ILE A 20 -29.65 12.78 -31.95
N ALA A 21 -29.41 11.46 -32.04
CA ALA A 21 -29.30 10.56 -30.89
C ALA A 21 -28.04 9.69 -30.95
N THR A 22 -27.48 9.48 -32.15
CA THR A 22 -26.23 8.76 -32.35
C THR A 22 -25.22 9.64 -33.09
N TRP A 23 -23.93 9.36 -32.91
CA TRP A 23 -22.88 10.12 -33.59
C TRP A 23 -21.75 9.20 -34.04
N GLU A 24 -21.39 9.29 -35.31
CA GLU A 24 -20.22 8.64 -35.90
C GLU A 24 -19.55 9.60 -36.91
N PRO A 25 -18.22 9.56 -37.11
CA PRO A 25 -17.53 10.57 -37.89
C PRO A 25 -17.80 10.44 -39.41
N ARG A 26 -18.75 11.21 -39.95
CA ARG A 26 -19.14 11.14 -41.38
C ARG A 26 -18.59 12.28 -42.21
N THR A 27 -18.61 13.50 -41.67
CA THR A 27 -18.22 14.72 -42.39
C THR A 27 -16.73 15.04 -42.27
N VAL A 28 -16.24 15.97 -43.11
CA VAL A 28 -14.88 16.52 -42.95
C VAL A 28 -14.72 17.20 -41.60
N LEU A 29 -15.78 17.87 -41.10
CA LEU A 29 -15.78 18.51 -39.80
C LEU A 29 -15.65 17.47 -38.68
N ASP A 30 -16.42 16.38 -38.73
CA ASP A 30 -16.35 15.32 -37.72
C ASP A 30 -14.97 14.66 -37.69
N ARG A 31 -14.41 14.32 -38.86
CA ARG A 31 -13.07 13.73 -38.95
C ARG A 31 -12.01 14.69 -38.42
N THR A 32 -12.19 16.00 -38.64
CA THR A 32 -11.31 17.03 -38.09
C THR A 32 -11.45 17.12 -36.57
N ALA A 33 -12.67 17.07 -36.05
CA ALA A 33 -12.95 17.08 -34.62
C ALA A 33 -12.34 15.85 -33.91
N VAL A 34 -12.49 14.65 -34.48
CA VAL A 34 -11.85 13.42 -33.95
C VAL A 34 -10.33 13.56 -33.93
N LYS A 35 -9.73 14.04 -35.02
CA LYS A 35 -8.27 14.26 -35.12
C LYS A 35 -7.79 15.30 -34.11
N LEU A 36 -8.52 16.40 -33.94
CA LEU A 36 -8.18 17.45 -32.99
C LEU A 36 -8.28 16.91 -31.55
N HIS A 37 -9.37 16.21 -31.23
CA HIS A 37 -9.54 15.58 -29.92
C HIS A 37 -8.42 14.57 -29.63
N SER A 38 -8.10 13.69 -30.56
CA SER A 38 -7.02 12.70 -30.36
C SER A 38 -5.64 13.36 -30.27
N ALA A 39 -5.38 14.41 -31.04
CA ALA A 39 -4.16 15.20 -30.95
C ALA A 39 -4.04 15.94 -29.61
N LEU A 40 -5.12 16.59 -29.15
CA LEU A 40 -5.16 17.28 -27.85
C LEU A 40 -5.02 16.29 -26.69
N ALA A 41 -5.74 15.17 -26.72
CA ALA A 41 -5.63 14.13 -25.70
C ALA A 41 -4.23 13.49 -25.68
N GLY A 42 -3.66 13.24 -26.86
CA GLY A 42 -2.28 12.76 -27.00
C GLY A 42 -1.26 13.75 -26.48
N ALA A 43 -1.36 15.02 -26.87
CA ALA A 43 -0.50 16.11 -26.40
C ALA A 43 -0.59 16.27 -24.88
N ALA A 44 -1.80 16.29 -24.30
CA ALA A 44 -1.99 16.38 -22.86
C ALA A 44 -1.32 15.22 -22.12
N ARG A 45 -1.47 13.98 -22.60
CA ARG A 45 -0.79 12.81 -22.03
C ARG A 45 0.73 12.94 -22.10
N ILE A 46 1.27 13.34 -23.25
CA ILE A 46 2.71 13.55 -23.43
C ILE A 46 3.21 14.66 -22.49
N SER A 47 2.48 15.77 -22.38
CA SER A 47 2.84 16.87 -21.48
C SER A 47 2.90 16.44 -20.02
N VAL A 48 1.93 15.64 -19.55
CA VAL A 48 1.93 15.09 -18.19
C VAL A 48 3.13 14.16 -17.97
N VAL A 49 3.43 13.29 -18.93
CA VAL A 49 4.58 12.38 -18.85
C VAL A 49 5.91 13.14 -18.85
N LEU A 50 6.07 14.13 -19.73
CA LEU A 50 7.27 14.97 -19.78
C LEU A 50 7.45 15.77 -18.48
N LEU A 51 6.36 16.36 -17.96
CA LEU A 51 6.39 17.06 -16.68
C LEU A 51 6.83 16.11 -15.55
N ALA A 52 6.23 14.93 -15.48
CA ALA A 52 6.60 13.91 -14.51
C ALA A 52 8.09 13.51 -14.64
N ALA A 53 8.58 13.28 -15.86
CA ALA A 53 9.99 12.96 -16.10
C ALA A 53 10.94 14.09 -15.66
N VAL A 54 10.61 15.35 -15.99
CA VAL A 54 11.40 16.51 -15.56
C VAL A 54 11.44 16.62 -14.04
N VAL A 55 10.29 16.45 -13.38
CA VAL A 55 10.19 16.52 -11.91
C VAL A 55 10.97 15.37 -11.26
N PHE A 56 10.84 14.15 -11.76
CA PHE A 56 11.60 13.00 -11.29
C PHE A 56 13.12 13.23 -11.42
N LEU A 57 13.57 13.67 -12.60
CA LEU A 57 14.98 13.97 -12.84
C LEU A 57 15.48 15.11 -11.96
N ALA A 58 14.66 16.13 -11.70
CA ALA A 58 15.01 17.21 -10.79
C ALA A 58 15.12 16.72 -9.33
N GLN A 59 14.22 15.83 -8.89
CA GLN A 59 14.28 15.21 -7.56
C GLN A 59 15.54 14.35 -7.39
N VAL A 60 15.74 13.37 -8.28
CA VAL A 60 16.88 12.44 -8.19
C VAL A 60 18.19 13.19 -8.45
N GLY A 61 18.24 14.02 -9.48
CA GLY A 61 19.41 14.84 -9.80
C GLY A 61 19.77 15.81 -8.69
N GLY A 62 18.77 16.43 -8.05
CA GLY A 62 18.97 17.30 -6.89
C GLY A 62 19.56 16.54 -5.69
N VAL A 63 19.04 15.36 -5.39
CA VAL A 63 19.58 14.50 -4.32
C VAL A 63 21.01 14.05 -4.63
N VAL A 64 21.27 13.58 -5.85
CA VAL A 64 22.61 13.13 -6.28
C VAL A 64 23.61 14.29 -6.24
N TRP A 65 23.23 15.46 -6.75
CA TRP A 65 24.06 16.66 -6.72
C TRP A 65 24.37 17.09 -5.28
N LEU A 66 23.37 17.12 -4.40
CA LEU A 66 23.60 17.44 -2.98
C LEU A 66 24.51 16.42 -2.29
N ALA A 67 24.29 15.13 -2.56
CA ALA A 67 25.12 14.05 -2.03
C ALA A 67 26.57 14.15 -2.55
N SER A 68 26.78 14.58 -3.80
CA SER A 68 28.13 14.78 -4.35
C SER A 68 28.86 15.99 -3.74
N GLN A 69 28.12 17.01 -3.28
CA GLN A 69 28.72 18.13 -2.55
C GLN A 69 29.07 17.74 -1.10
N ARG A 70 28.27 16.87 -0.46
CA ARG A 70 28.44 16.47 0.94
C ARG A 70 28.02 15.01 1.17
N ALA A 71 29.01 14.11 1.14
CA ALA A 71 28.78 12.67 1.30
C ALA A 71 28.03 12.30 2.60
N THR A 72 28.25 13.04 3.69
CA THR A 72 27.57 12.81 4.97
C THR A 72 26.07 13.00 4.88
N LEU A 73 25.58 13.98 4.11
CA LEU A 73 24.14 14.20 3.93
C LEU A 73 23.49 13.08 3.11
N GLY A 74 24.16 12.66 2.04
CA GLY A 74 23.73 11.50 1.26
C GLY A 74 23.63 10.24 2.12
N ALA A 75 24.67 9.96 2.93
CA ALA A 75 24.70 8.81 3.80
C ALA A 75 23.57 8.82 4.86
N VAL A 76 23.33 9.96 5.51
CA VAL A 76 22.29 10.10 6.53
C VAL A 76 20.88 9.94 5.94
N ALA A 77 20.64 10.50 4.74
CA ALA A 77 19.38 10.32 4.03
C ALA A 77 19.14 8.85 3.67
N LEU A 78 20.15 8.16 3.11
CA LEU A 78 20.06 6.75 2.75
C LEU A 78 19.84 5.84 3.97
N LEU A 79 20.56 6.07 5.07
CA LEU A 79 20.40 5.29 6.30
C LEU A 79 19.01 5.43 6.91
N SER A 80 18.33 6.57 6.71
CA SER A 80 16.96 6.77 7.22
C SER A 80 15.92 5.85 6.57
N ALA A 81 16.21 5.28 5.39
CA ALA A 81 15.30 4.37 4.71
C ALA A 81 15.47 2.90 5.15
N VAL A 82 16.58 2.55 5.81
CA VAL A 82 16.93 1.16 6.17
C VAL A 82 15.82 0.45 6.96
N PRO A 83 15.23 1.03 8.03
CA PRO A 83 14.16 0.36 8.78
C PRO A 83 12.94 0.04 7.91
N ALA A 84 12.61 0.92 6.97
CA ALA A 84 11.50 0.74 6.06
C ALA A 84 11.79 -0.37 5.02
N PHE A 85 13.02 -0.47 4.52
CA PHE A 85 13.44 -1.60 3.67
C PHE A 85 13.40 -2.94 4.41
N LEU A 86 13.86 -2.98 5.67
CA LEU A 86 13.78 -4.19 6.50
C LEU A 86 12.32 -4.62 6.72
N PHE A 87 11.43 -3.65 6.92
CA PHE A 87 10.01 -3.90 7.08
C PHE A 87 9.37 -4.44 5.78
N VAL A 88 9.65 -3.83 4.62
CA VAL A 88 9.16 -4.36 3.33
C VAL A 88 9.69 -5.77 3.08
N ALA A 89 10.98 -6.02 3.36
CA ALA A 89 11.56 -7.36 3.25
C ALA A 89 10.92 -8.36 4.22
N PHE A 90 10.46 -7.92 5.39
CA PHE A 90 9.68 -8.74 6.31
C PHE A 90 8.31 -9.10 5.69
N VAL A 91 7.55 -8.10 5.21
CA VAL A 91 6.22 -8.31 4.60
C VAL A 91 6.31 -9.20 3.36
N TRP A 92 7.27 -8.95 2.47
CA TRP A 92 7.49 -9.76 1.27
C TRP A 92 7.88 -11.21 1.59
N ARG A 93 8.55 -11.47 2.72
CA ARG A 93 8.81 -12.85 3.18
C ARG A 93 7.58 -13.54 3.78
N GLN A 94 6.57 -12.78 4.21
CA GLN A 94 5.31 -13.33 4.71
C GLN A 94 4.32 -13.63 3.59
N ASP A 95 4.66 -13.26 2.35
CA ASP A 95 3.90 -13.65 1.19
C ASP A 95 4.08 -15.15 0.92
N VAL A 96 2.96 -15.86 0.87
CA VAL A 96 2.90 -17.33 0.79
C VAL A 96 2.31 -17.83 -0.52
N VAL A 97 1.70 -16.94 -1.32
CA VAL A 97 1.05 -17.32 -2.58
C VAL A 97 2.13 -17.42 -3.65
N GLU A 98 2.74 -16.29 -4.00
CA GLU A 98 3.87 -16.23 -4.91
C GLU A 98 4.73 -15.00 -4.56
N LYS A 99 6.05 -15.11 -4.73
CA LYS A 99 6.92 -13.96 -4.50
C LYS A 99 6.81 -12.98 -5.65
N GLU A 100 6.41 -11.76 -5.33
CA GLU A 100 6.28 -10.69 -6.32
C GLU A 100 7.57 -10.41 -7.10
N PRO A 101 7.45 -10.15 -8.42
CA PRO A 101 8.61 -9.95 -9.27
C PRO A 101 9.26 -8.59 -8.96
N ILE A 102 10.60 -8.61 -8.87
CA ILE A 102 11.40 -7.47 -8.40
C ILE A 102 11.22 -6.22 -9.28
N ASP A 103 10.98 -6.41 -10.57
CA ASP A 103 10.73 -5.32 -11.52
C ASP A 103 9.43 -4.57 -11.20
N THR A 104 8.35 -5.27 -10.90
CA THR A 104 7.06 -4.64 -10.56
C THR A 104 7.15 -3.89 -9.22
N LEU A 105 7.89 -4.45 -8.24
CA LEU A 105 8.21 -3.75 -6.99
C LEU A 105 9.04 -2.48 -7.26
N ALA A 106 10.08 -2.57 -8.09
CA ALA A 106 10.94 -1.45 -8.43
C ALA A 106 10.19 -0.33 -9.16
N VAL A 107 9.33 -0.67 -10.13
CA VAL A 107 8.51 0.32 -10.84
C VAL A 107 7.51 0.98 -9.89
N THR A 108 6.88 0.22 -8.99
CA THR A 108 5.95 0.76 -7.98
C THR A 108 6.65 1.74 -7.05
N PHE A 109 7.86 1.41 -6.59
CA PHE A 109 8.70 2.29 -5.77
C PHE A 109 9.02 3.60 -6.51
N VAL A 110 9.50 3.51 -7.75
CA VAL A 110 9.90 4.68 -8.56
C VAL A 110 8.70 5.56 -8.89
N LEU A 111 7.56 4.98 -9.24
CA LEU A 111 6.33 5.73 -9.45
C LEU A 111 5.88 6.47 -8.20
N SER A 112 6.05 5.87 -7.02
CA SER A 112 5.69 6.52 -5.76
C SER A 112 6.63 7.69 -5.43
N VAL A 113 7.96 7.53 -5.64
CA VAL A 113 8.94 8.62 -5.54
C VAL A 113 8.54 9.79 -6.44
N LEU A 114 8.20 9.48 -7.70
CA LEU A 114 7.74 10.46 -8.66
C LEU A 114 6.47 11.16 -8.19
N PHE A 115 5.45 10.41 -7.77
CA PHE A 115 4.17 11.01 -7.38
C PHE A 115 4.18 11.75 -6.06
N ALA A 116 5.18 11.51 -5.19
CA ALA A 116 5.41 12.33 -4.01
C ALA A 116 5.57 13.81 -4.33
N SER A 117 6.05 14.16 -5.52
CA SER A 117 6.14 15.56 -5.98
C SER A 117 4.77 16.25 -6.09
N PHE A 118 3.73 15.53 -6.54
CA PHE A 118 2.37 16.05 -6.63
C PHE A 118 1.81 16.32 -5.24
N ALA A 119 2.02 15.41 -4.30
CA ALA A 119 1.62 15.61 -2.91
C ALA A 119 2.38 16.78 -2.26
N ALA A 120 3.70 16.86 -2.43
CA ALA A 120 4.50 17.98 -1.92
C ALA A 120 4.02 19.33 -2.47
N THR A 121 3.66 19.38 -3.76
CA THR A 121 3.10 20.59 -4.39
C THR A 121 1.75 20.95 -3.80
N ALA A 122 0.83 19.98 -3.69
CA ALA A 122 -0.49 20.21 -3.10
C ALA A 122 -0.39 20.68 -1.64
N ASN A 123 0.43 20.01 -0.83
CA ASN A 123 0.70 20.39 0.56
C ASN A 123 1.20 21.83 0.64
N THR A 124 2.21 22.19 -0.17
CA THR A 124 2.79 23.55 -0.17
C THR A 124 1.77 24.62 -0.55
N LEU A 125 0.97 24.39 -1.59
CA LEU A 125 -0.03 25.36 -2.07
C LEU A 125 -1.22 25.53 -1.13
N LEU A 126 -1.56 24.49 -0.36
CA LEU A 126 -2.75 24.46 0.49
C LEU A 126 -2.45 24.80 1.95
N GLN A 127 -1.22 24.57 2.44
CA GLN A 127 -0.85 24.74 3.85
C GLN A 127 -1.23 26.12 4.42
N GLY A 128 -0.99 27.20 3.67
CA GLY A 128 -1.27 28.57 4.12
C GLY A 128 -2.75 28.81 4.46
N ARG A 129 -3.69 28.07 3.85
CA ARG A 129 -5.14 28.20 4.14
C ARG A 129 -5.54 27.66 5.51
N PHE A 130 -4.72 26.78 6.08
CA PHE A 130 -5.00 26.14 7.37
C PHE A 130 -4.23 26.80 8.51
N GLN A 131 -3.09 27.44 8.23
CA GLN A 131 -2.30 28.17 9.23
C GLN A 131 -3.07 29.31 9.90
N SER A 132 -4.07 29.89 9.22
CA SER A 132 -4.92 30.95 9.78
C SER A 132 -5.96 30.45 10.79
N ILE A 133 -6.14 29.14 10.96
CA ILE A 133 -7.10 28.55 11.89
C ILE A 133 -6.36 28.20 13.20
N PRO A 134 -6.61 28.93 14.30
CA PRO A 134 -5.90 28.69 15.55
C PRO A 134 -6.18 27.30 16.10
N LEU A 135 -5.17 26.73 16.78
CA LEU A 135 -5.20 25.45 17.50
C LEU A 135 -5.45 24.21 16.64
N ILE A 136 -6.47 24.16 15.78
CA ILE A 136 -6.85 22.96 15.03
C ILE A 136 -6.44 22.99 13.56
N GLY A 137 -5.93 24.12 13.05
CA GLY A 137 -5.60 24.30 11.64
C GLY A 137 -4.66 23.22 11.09
N MET A 138 -3.58 22.90 11.81
CA MET A 138 -2.65 21.86 11.38
C MET A 138 -3.26 20.45 11.41
N ALA A 139 -4.07 20.13 12.42
CA ALA A 139 -4.80 18.86 12.44
C ALA A 139 -5.73 18.72 11.23
N LEU A 140 -6.50 19.77 10.93
CA LEU A 140 -7.38 19.79 9.75
C LEU A 140 -6.56 19.65 8.45
N PHE A 141 -5.43 20.33 8.35
CA PHE A 141 -4.53 20.20 7.21
C PHE A 141 -4.03 18.76 7.04
N PHE A 142 -3.67 18.09 8.14
CA PHE A 142 -3.24 16.69 8.10
C PHE A 142 -4.34 15.74 7.63
N PHE A 143 -5.56 15.88 8.15
CA PHE A 143 -6.67 14.97 7.82
C PHE A 143 -7.36 15.26 6.48
N ILE A 144 -7.33 16.50 5.99
CA ILE A 144 -8.07 16.91 4.79
C ILE A 144 -7.15 17.01 3.56
N VAL A 145 -5.88 17.36 3.76
CA VAL A 145 -4.93 17.57 2.66
C VAL A 145 -3.81 16.55 2.69
N VAL A 146 -2.93 16.60 3.70
CA VAL A 146 -1.68 15.84 3.71
C VAL A 146 -1.95 14.35 3.58
N ALA A 147 -2.69 13.76 4.53
CA ALA A 147 -2.90 12.33 4.54
C ALA A 147 -3.72 11.84 3.33
N PRO A 148 -4.89 12.43 2.98
CA PRO A 148 -5.63 11.97 1.80
C PRO A 148 -4.87 12.08 0.48
N VAL A 149 -4.16 13.20 0.25
CA VAL A 149 -3.43 13.41 -1.01
C VAL A 149 -2.23 12.47 -1.09
N GLU A 150 -1.49 12.32 0.00
CA GLU A 150 -0.32 11.44 0.03
C GLU A 150 -0.69 9.97 -0.13
N GLU A 151 -1.72 9.49 0.57
CA GLU A 151 -2.19 8.12 0.40
C GLU A 151 -2.80 7.87 -0.98
N ALA A 152 -3.49 8.86 -1.56
CA ALA A 152 -4.02 8.75 -2.92
C ALA A 152 -2.92 8.64 -3.98
N VAL A 153 -1.82 9.39 -3.86
CA VAL A 153 -0.73 9.33 -4.84
C VAL A 153 0.08 8.02 -4.72
N LYS A 154 0.28 7.50 -3.51
CA LYS A 154 0.90 6.18 -3.28
C LYS A 154 0.04 5.07 -3.86
N TRP A 155 -1.26 5.12 -3.58
CA TRP A 155 -2.24 4.21 -4.18
C TRP A 155 -2.23 4.28 -5.71
N LEU A 156 -2.12 5.49 -6.28
CA LEU A 156 -2.06 5.69 -7.73
C LEU A 156 -0.82 5.01 -8.33
N ALA A 157 0.32 5.04 -7.64
CA ALA A 157 1.54 4.34 -8.05
C ALA A 157 1.29 2.83 -8.25
N VAL A 158 0.62 2.19 -7.30
CA VAL A 158 0.22 0.77 -7.41
C VAL A 158 -0.80 0.58 -8.55
N ARG A 159 -1.82 1.44 -8.59
CA ARG A 159 -2.95 1.31 -9.51
C ARG A 159 -2.56 1.43 -10.98
N LEU A 160 -1.55 2.22 -11.30
CA LEU A 160 -1.14 2.49 -12.68
C LEU A 160 -0.28 1.38 -13.28
N HIS A 161 0.50 0.67 -12.46
CA HIS A 161 1.39 -0.38 -12.91
C HIS A 161 1.03 -1.75 -12.33
N ALA A 162 1.44 -2.05 -11.09
CA ALA A 162 1.29 -3.35 -10.45
C ALA A 162 -0.13 -3.94 -10.56
N TYR A 163 -1.16 -3.12 -10.32
CA TYR A 163 -2.56 -3.57 -10.41
C TYR A 163 -2.95 -4.16 -11.78
N ARG A 164 -2.26 -3.76 -12.85
CA ARG A 164 -2.52 -4.20 -14.23
C ARG A 164 -1.69 -5.41 -14.63
N GLN A 165 -0.74 -5.81 -13.79
CA GLN A 165 0.14 -6.93 -14.07
C GLN A 165 -0.60 -8.26 -13.80
N PRO A 166 -0.30 -9.31 -14.59
CA PRO A 166 -0.79 -10.67 -14.34
C PRO A 166 -0.45 -11.16 -12.94
N GLU A 167 0.75 -10.85 -12.45
CA GLU A 167 1.31 -11.30 -11.18
C GLU A 167 0.59 -10.72 -9.95
N PHE A 168 -0.25 -9.70 -10.12
CA PHE A 168 -1.16 -9.27 -9.06
C PHE A 168 -2.40 -10.19 -9.11
N ASP A 169 -2.29 -11.38 -8.57
CA ASP A 169 -3.30 -12.45 -8.62
C ASP A 169 -3.89 -12.83 -7.25
N ALA A 170 -3.39 -12.23 -6.16
CA ALA A 170 -3.92 -12.38 -4.82
C ALA A 170 -4.22 -11.04 -4.11
N VAL A 171 -5.00 -11.11 -3.02
CA VAL A 171 -5.34 -9.91 -2.23
C VAL A 171 -4.13 -9.36 -1.48
N ILE A 172 -3.21 -10.24 -1.06
CA ILE A 172 -2.02 -9.92 -0.27
C ILE A 172 -1.02 -9.06 -1.06
N ASP A 173 -0.92 -9.28 -2.37
CA ASP A 173 -0.14 -8.50 -3.36
C ASP A 173 -0.44 -7.01 -3.25
N GLY A 174 -1.72 -6.68 -3.09
CA GLY A 174 -2.16 -5.32 -2.86
C GLY A 174 -1.46 -4.69 -1.66
N ALA A 175 -1.35 -5.43 -0.55
CA ALA A 175 -0.65 -4.97 0.65
C ALA A 175 0.86 -4.84 0.43
N VAL A 176 1.49 -5.78 -0.29
CA VAL A 176 2.92 -5.76 -0.63
C VAL A 176 3.25 -4.56 -1.52
N TYR A 177 2.53 -4.37 -2.63
CA TYR A 177 2.71 -3.22 -3.51
C TYR A 177 2.37 -1.90 -2.82
N GLY A 178 1.35 -1.90 -1.97
CA GLY A 178 1.03 -0.76 -1.10
C GLY A 178 2.22 -0.40 -0.19
N ALA A 179 2.80 -1.38 0.49
CA ALA A 179 3.99 -1.21 1.32
C ALA A 179 5.17 -0.62 0.53
N VAL A 180 5.44 -1.16 -0.67
CA VAL A 180 6.50 -0.67 -1.55
C VAL A 180 6.26 0.77 -2.02
N ALA A 181 5.02 1.13 -2.34
CA ALA A 181 4.67 2.51 -2.66
C ALA A 181 4.90 3.43 -1.44
N GLY A 182 4.51 3.01 -0.24
CA GLY A 182 4.80 3.73 1.00
C GLY A 182 6.29 3.95 1.23
N LEU A 183 7.12 2.93 0.98
CA LEU A 183 8.57 3.00 1.09
C LEU A 183 9.20 3.99 0.08
N GLY A 184 8.75 3.97 -1.18
CA GLY A 184 9.20 4.93 -2.19
C GLY A 184 8.92 6.37 -1.79
N PHE A 185 7.70 6.62 -1.33
CA PHE A 185 7.30 7.94 -0.84
C PHE A 185 8.14 8.37 0.37
N ALA A 186 8.26 7.51 1.38
CA ALA A 186 9.04 7.79 2.59
C ALA A 186 10.51 8.09 2.25
N THR A 187 11.10 7.42 1.26
CA THR A 187 12.50 7.63 0.86
C THR A 187 12.74 9.06 0.35
N ILE A 188 11.93 9.52 -0.60
CA ILE A 188 12.10 10.88 -1.14
C ILE A 188 11.71 11.94 -0.11
N GLU A 189 10.66 11.72 0.65
CA GLU A 189 10.22 12.65 1.68
C GLU A 189 11.28 12.78 2.80
N ASN A 190 11.79 11.67 3.33
CA ASN A 190 12.87 11.68 4.32
C ASN A 190 14.07 12.47 3.83
N THR A 191 14.48 12.23 2.58
CA THR A 191 15.61 12.91 1.97
C THR A 191 15.37 14.42 1.91
N LEU A 192 14.19 14.86 1.48
CA LEU A 192 13.83 16.28 1.41
C LEU A 192 13.83 16.93 2.81
N TYR A 193 13.27 16.26 3.83
CA TYR A 193 13.27 16.79 5.20
C TYR A 193 14.69 16.91 5.78
N VAL A 194 15.54 15.89 5.60
CA VAL A 194 16.94 15.91 6.06
C VAL A 194 17.72 17.05 5.40
N VAL A 195 17.58 17.21 4.07
CA VAL A 195 18.22 18.29 3.32
C VAL A 195 17.73 19.65 3.81
N GLN A 196 16.41 19.84 3.94
CA GLN A 196 15.88 21.12 4.41
C GLN A 196 16.31 21.44 5.84
N GLY A 197 16.36 20.44 6.73
CA GLY A 197 16.87 20.60 8.10
C GLY A 197 18.33 21.03 8.12
N PHE A 198 19.17 20.41 7.28
CA PHE A 198 20.56 20.81 7.12
C PHE A 198 20.69 22.26 6.62
N LEU A 199 19.99 22.62 5.55
CA LEU A 199 20.07 23.95 4.94
C LEU A 199 19.64 25.06 5.92
N ARG A 200 18.57 24.83 6.70
CA ARG A 200 18.12 25.77 7.74
C ARG A 200 19.14 26.00 8.84
N ALA A 201 19.90 24.96 9.21
CA ALA A 201 20.90 25.03 10.25
C ALA A 201 22.32 25.37 9.73
N GLN A 202 22.49 25.48 8.41
CA GLN A 202 23.80 25.74 7.78
C GLN A 202 24.38 27.09 8.19
N GLU A 203 23.54 28.10 8.36
CA GLU A 203 23.95 29.46 8.77
C GLU A 203 24.51 29.49 10.21
N ALA A 204 24.08 28.55 11.06
CA ALA A 204 24.53 28.43 12.44
C ALA A 204 25.89 27.72 12.59
N GLY A 205 26.42 27.14 11.50
CA GLY A 205 27.69 26.42 11.47
C GLY A 205 27.56 24.96 11.03
N ALA A 206 28.69 24.38 10.60
CA ALA A 206 28.71 23.04 10.01
C ALA A 206 28.31 21.94 11.01
N SER A 207 28.70 22.04 12.29
CA SER A 207 28.36 21.05 13.31
C SER A 207 26.87 21.09 13.65
N GLN A 208 26.27 22.28 13.73
CA GLN A 208 24.84 22.48 13.95
C GLN A 208 24.03 21.92 12.78
N ALA A 209 24.46 22.20 11.55
CA ALA A 209 23.83 21.67 10.34
C ALA A 209 23.81 20.13 10.30
N ILE A 210 24.95 19.51 10.62
CA ILE A 210 25.06 18.04 10.70
C ILE A 210 24.18 17.49 11.83
N GLY A 211 24.18 18.14 13.01
CA GLY A 211 23.33 17.75 14.13
C GLY A 211 21.83 17.79 13.78
N ALA A 212 21.38 18.85 13.10
CA ALA A 212 20.00 18.98 12.64
C ALA A 212 19.62 17.92 11.59
N ALA A 213 20.53 17.63 10.65
CA ALA A 213 20.33 16.57 9.66
C ALA A 213 20.20 15.19 10.32
N LEU A 214 21.07 14.86 11.27
CA LEU A 214 21.04 13.61 12.03
C LEU A 214 19.77 13.48 12.89
N GLY A 215 19.40 14.54 13.62
CA GLY A 215 18.16 14.55 14.41
C GLY A 215 16.93 14.32 13.54
N THR A 216 16.86 15.02 12.40
CA THR A 216 15.78 14.84 11.42
C THR A 216 15.76 13.42 10.87
N ALA A 217 16.90 12.89 10.43
CA ALA A 217 16.99 11.55 9.88
C ALA A 217 16.57 10.47 10.87
N THR A 218 16.99 10.57 12.14
CA THR A 218 16.56 9.65 13.20
C THR A 218 15.06 9.72 13.41
N SER A 219 14.49 10.93 13.51
CA SER A 219 13.03 11.08 13.68
C SER A 219 12.25 10.47 12.51
N ARG A 220 12.75 10.65 11.29
CA ARG A 220 12.14 10.20 10.04
C ARG A 220 12.35 8.70 9.79
N ALA A 221 13.45 8.13 10.26
CA ALA A 221 13.68 6.68 10.25
C ALA A 221 12.66 5.95 11.14
N LEU A 222 12.25 6.57 12.25
CA LEU A 222 11.20 6.07 13.13
C LEU A 222 9.80 6.31 12.57
N ALA A 223 9.56 7.41 11.84
CA ALA A 223 8.28 7.67 11.17
C ALA A 223 8.09 6.84 9.88
N GLY A 224 9.18 6.45 9.22
CA GLY A 224 9.19 5.75 7.92
C GLY A 224 8.31 4.49 7.87
N PRO A 225 8.36 3.59 8.88
CA PRO A 225 7.48 2.43 8.95
C PRO A 225 5.98 2.76 8.85
N GLY A 226 5.54 3.88 9.42
CA GLY A 226 4.15 4.34 9.33
C GLY A 226 3.67 4.46 7.88
N HIS A 227 4.43 5.12 7.00
CA HIS A 227 4.08 5.23 5.58
C HIS A 227 3.90 3.88 4.90
N VAL A 228 4.75 2.91 5.26
CA VAL A 228 4.67 1.55 4.72
C VAL A 228 3.39 0.85 5.20
N ILE A 229 3.09 0.94 6.50
CA ILE A 229 1.90 0.33 7.11
C ILE A 229 0.61 0.93 6.55
N TYR A 230 0.49 2.26 6.49
CA TYR A 230 -0.73 2.92 6.04
C TYR A 230 -0.99 2.63 4.55
N SER A 231 0.07 2.66 3.73
CA SER A 231 -0.05 2.34 2.32
C SER A 231 -0.37 0.85 2.08
N ALA A 232 0.14 -0.05 2.92
CA ALA A 232 -0.21 -1.48 2.88
C ALA A 232 -1.69 -1.72 3.22
N TRP A 233 -2.27 -0.94 4.14
CA TRP A 233 -3.72 -0.97 4.40
C TRP A 233 -4.53 -0.55 3.15
N ALA A 234 -4.18 0.58 2.53
CA ALA A 234 -4.84 1.02 1.29
C ALA A 234 -4.67 -0.01 0.16
N GLY A 235 -3.48 -0.58 0.06
CA GLY A 235 -3.11 -1.61 -0.90
C GLY A 235 -3.90 -2.91 -0.73
N TYR A 236 -4.04 -3.42 0.50
CA TYR A 236 -4.84 -4.62 0.78
C TYR A 236 -6.28 -4.47 0.28
N TYR A 237 -6.89 -3.31 0.53
CA TYR A 237 -8.26 -3.04 0.07
C TYR A 237 -8.33 -2.82 -1.44
N LEU A 238 -7.26 -2.33 -2.08
CA LEU A 238 -7.16 -2.33 -3.54
C LEU A 238 -7.09 -3.77 -4.10
N GLY A 239 -6.37 -4.67 -3.43
CA GLY A 239 -6.36 -6.10 -3.75
C GLY A 239 -7.75 -6.72 -3.67
N LEU A 240 -8.45 -6.52 -2.55
CA LEU A 240 -9.86 -6.93 -2.42
C LEU A 240 -10.73 -6.37 -3.57
N ALA A 241 -10.55 -5.10 -3.91
CA ALA A 241 -11.31 -4.45 -4.97
C ALA A 241 -11.04 -5.03 -6.37
N LYS A 242 -9.88 -5.69 -6.59
CA LYS A 242 -9.56 -6.38 -7.84
C LYS A 242 -10.47 -7.59 -8.06
N PHE A 243 -10.63 -8.40 -7.02
CA PHE A 243 -11.41 -9.65 -7.05
C PHE A 243 -12.89 -9.45 -6.72
N ASN A 244 -13.29 -8.28 -6.19
CA ASN A 244 -14.68 -7.94 -5.85
C ASN A 244 -15.20 -6.78 -6.71
N ARG A 245 -15.41 -7.04 -8.01
CA ARG A 245 -15.71 -6.00 -9.02
C ARG A 245 -16.95 -5.17 -8.71
N GLU A 246 -18.01 -5.79 -8.21
CA GLU A 246 -19.26 -5.12 -7.83
C GLU A 246 -19.04 -4.08 -6.70
N HIS A 247 -18.15 -4.39 -5.76
CA HIS A 247 -17.88 -3.57 -4.58
C HIS A 247 -16.56 -2.79 -4.70
N ARG A 248 -16.00 -2.68 -5.91
CA ARG A 248 -14.68 -2.09 -6.14
C ARG A 248 -14.54 -0.67 -5.58
N GLY A 249 -15.53 0.18 -5.84
CA GLY A 249 -15.52 1.58 -5.39
C GLY A 249 -15.47 1.72 -3.87
N PRO A 250 -16.46 1.18 -3.13
CA PRO A 250 -16.48 1.20 -1.67
C PRO A 250 -15.22 0.61 -1.03
N LEU A 251 -14.66 -0.48 -1.58
CA LEU A 251 -13.43 -1.09 -1.07
C LEU A 251 -12.22 -0.16 -1.20
N VAL A 252 -12.04 0.49 -2.37
CA VAL A 252 -10.96 1.48 -2.57
C VAL A 252 -11.12 2.66 -1.61
N VAL A 253 -12.34 3.20 -1.47
CA VAL A 253 -12.62 4.30 -0.55
C VAL A 253 -12.32 3.90 0.90
N LYS A 254 -12.72 2.70 1.31
CA LYS A 254 -12.43 2.17 2.66
C LYS A 254 -10.93 2.08 2.92
N GLY A 255 -10.16 1.56 1.97
CA GLY A 255 -8.70 1.48 2.09
C GLY A 255 -8.04 2.84 2.26
N LEU A 256 -8.38 3.79 1.39
CA LEU A 256 -7.85 5.16 1.42
C LEU A 256 -8.27 5.90 2.69
N LEU A 257 -9.51 5.75 3.16
CA LEU A 257 -9.98 6.36 4.40
C LEU A 257 -9.22 5.81 5.61
N ILE A 258 -9.03 4.48 5.70
CA ILE A 258 -8.25 3.89 6.79
C ILE A 258 -6.83 4.45 6.76
N ALA A 259 -6.14 4.40 5.63
CA ALA A 259 -4.77 4.89 5.51
C ALA A 259 -4.67 6.39 5.87
N ALA A 260 -5.56 7.23 5.33
CA ALA A 260 -5.56 8.66 5.58
C ALA A 260 -5.87 9.01 7.05
N LEU A 261 -6.78 8.26 7.70
CA LEU A 261 -7.10 8.46 9.11
C LEU A 261 -5.92 8.08 10.00
N LEU A 262 -5.26 6.95 9.74
CA LEU A 262 -4.07 6.53 10.50
C LEU A 262 -2.94 7.54 10.35
N HIS A 263 -2.66 7.95 9.11
CA HIS A 263 -1.62 8.93 8.82
C HIS A 263 -1.94 10.31 9.42
N GLY A 264 -3.16 10.82 9.25
CA GLY A 264 -3.59 12.08 9.85
C GLY A 264 -3.53 12.06 11.38
N ALA A 265 -3.91 10.93 11.99
CA ALA A 265 -3.84 10.74 13.44
C ALA A 265 -2.38 10.71 13.94
N TYR A 266 -1.49 10.03 13.22
CA TYR A 266 -0.06 10.04 13.52
C TYR A 266 0.49 11.47 13.48
N ASN A 267 0.32 12.17 12.37
CA ASN A 267 0.84 13.54 12.19
C ASN A 267 0.29 14.51 13.23
N THR A 268 -0.99 14.41 13.55
CA THR A 268 -1.63 15.21 14.60
C THR A 268 -1.02 14.88 15.96
N THR A 269 -0.89 13.61 16.31
CA THR A 269 -0.38 13.19 17.63
C THR A 269 1.05 13.67 17.86
N VAL A 270 1.94 13.45 16.88
CA VAL A 270 3.35 13.89 16.99
C VAL A 270 3.52 15.40 17.00
N THR A 271 2.55 16.14 16.46
CA THR A 271 2.57 17.61 16.45
C THR A 271 2.07 18.20 17.77
N TYR A 272 0.95 17.71 18.29
CA TYR A 272 0.24 18.37 19.39
C TYR A 272 0.58 17.80 20.78
N VAL A 273 0.74 16.49 20.92
CA VAL A 273 0.95 15.88 22.25
C VAL A 273 2.23 16.40 22.93
N PRO A 274 3.39 16.51 22.26
CA PRO A 274 4.59 17.02 22.91
C PRO A 274 4.45 18.48 23.35
N ALA A 275 3.76 19.29 22.54
CA ALA A 275 3.52 20.69 22.83
C ALA A 275 2.60 20.90 24.04
N LEU A 276 1.64 19.98 24.26
CA LEU A 276 0.69 20.07 25.36
C LEU A 276 1.22 19.52 26.69
N PHE A 277 2.04 18.48 26.65
CA PHE A 277 2.41 17.72 27.85
C PHE A 277 3.90 17.78 28.21
N SER A 278 4.74 18.47 27.43
CA SER A 278 6.20 18.59 27.68
C SER A 278 6.87 17.23 27.90
N LEU A 279 6.56 16.26 27.04
CA LEU A 279 6.99 14.87 27.20
C LEU A 279 8.51 14.69 27.01
N PRO A 280 9.13 13.72 27.73
CA PRO A 280 10.56 13.42 27.58
C PRO A 280 10.86 12.73 26.24
N ASN A 281 12.02 13.00 25.63
CA ASN A 281 12.36 12.55 24.26
C ASN A 281 12.07 11.08 23.90
N TRP A 282 12.12 10.15 24.88
CA TRP A 282 11.81 8.73 24.64
C TRP A 282 10.32 8.45 24.37
N TRP A 283 9.41 9.39 24.69
CA TRP A 283 7.97 9.25 24.45
C TRP A 283 7.68 8.95 22.98
N TYR A 284 8.44 9.58 22.07
CA TYR A 284 8.24 9.46 20.63
C TYR A 284 8.47 8.04 20.17
N LEU A 285 9.52 7.38 20.67
CA LEU A 285 9.81 5.99 20.35
C LEU A 285 8.71 5.06 20.86
N VAL A 286 8.24 5.27 22.09
CA VAL A 286 7.14 4.48 22.67
C VAL A 286 5.86 4.68 21.86
N PHE A 287 5.54 5.92 21.49
CA PHE A 287 4.38 6.22 20.67
C PHE A 287 4.45 5.55 19.29
N VAL A 288 5.58 5.67 18.59
CA VAL A 288 5.78 5.05 17.27
C VAL A 288 5.62 3.53 17.37
N VAL A 289 6.32 2.88 18.30
CA VAL A 289 6.24 1.43 18.47
C VAL A 289 4.82 0.99 18.82
N ALA A 290 4.13 1.71 19.71
CA ALA A 290 2.76 1.38 20.08
C ALA A 290 1.77 1.61 18.93
N PHE A 291 1.81 2.78 18.29
CA PHE A 291 0.88 3.16 17.23
C PHE A 291 1.09 2.31 15.97
N ASP A 292 2.29 2.36 15.39
CA ASP A 292 2.60 1.62 14.17
C ASP A 292 2.57 0.11 14.44
N GLY A 293 3.07 -0.36 15.60
CA GLY A 293 3.02 -1.77 15.99
C GLY A 293 1.59 -2.29 16.13
N THR A 294 0.66 -1.49 16.68
CA THR A 294 -0.76 -1.89 16.78
C THR A 294 -1.38 -2.03 15.40
N PHE A 295 -1.25 -1.03 14.53
CA PHE A 295 -1.87 -1.09 13.20
C PHE A 295 -1.20 -2.09 12.26
N PHE A 296 0.10 -2.32 12.45
CA PHE A 296 0.81 -3.42 11.83
C PHE A 296 0.27 -4.77 12.30
N TYR A 297 0.13 -4.98 13.62
CA TYR A 297 -0.41 -6.22 14.16
C TYR A 297 -1.83 -6.51 13.65
N LEU A 298 -2.70 -5.48 13.58
CA LEU A 298 -4.04 -5.62 13.02
C LEU A 298 -4.01 -5.98 11.52
N LEU A 299 -3.11 -5.38 10.75
CA LEU A 299 -2.92 -5.76 9.35
C LEU A 299 -2.40 -7.18 9.23
N TYR A 300 -1.37 -7.53 10.00
CA TYR A 300 -0.77 -8.85 10.05
C TYR A 300 -1.80 -9.94 10.36
N ARG A 301 -2.69 -9.73 11.34
CA ARG A 301 -3.80 -10.68 11.61
C ARG A 301 -4.71 -10.89 10.41
N LYS A 302 -4.93 -9.85 9.61
CA LYS A 302 -5.75 -9.92 8.41
C LYS A 302 -5.04 -10.68 7.28
N LEU A 303 -3.73 -10.46 7.13
CA LEU A 303 -2.89 -11.20 6.19
C LEU A 303 -2.75 -12.67 6.60
N ALA A 304 -2.50 -12.94 7.88
CA ALA A 304 -2.42 -14.28 8.44
C ALA A 304 -3.73 -15.05 8.21
N ARG A 305 -4.89 -14.44 8.49
CA ARG A 305 -6.18 -15.06 8.19
C ARG A 305 -6.31 -15.42 6.71
N TYR A 306 -5.91 -14.53 5.80
CA TYR A 306 -5.94 -14.82 4.37
C TYR A 306 -5.05 -16.01 4.02
N ARG A 307 -3.81 -16.04 4.53
CA ARG A 307 -2.87 -17.15 4.34
C ARG A 307 -3.43 -18.47 4.86
N ASP A 308 -3.93 -18.47 6.09
CA ASP A 308 -4.38 -19.70 6.75
C ASP A 308 -5.55 -20.30 5.95
N ASN A 309 -6.50 -19.47 5.49
CA ASN A 309 -7.59 -19.92 4.61
C ASN A 309 -7.08 -20.39 3.23
N TYR A 310 -6.05 -19.74 2.68
CA TYR A 310 -5.46 -20.16 1.41
C TYR A 310 -4.79 -21.55 1.53
N ALA A 311 -4.03 -21.76 2.60
CA ALA A 311 -3.37 -23.04 2.88
C ALA A 311 -4.37 -24.18 3.07
N ASP A 312 -5.47 -23.92 3.79
CA ASP A 312 -6.55 -24.89 3.98
C ASP A 312 -7.19 -25.28 2.64
N THR A 313 -7.54 -24.30 1.78
CA THR A 313 -8.19 -24.60 0.50
C THR A 313 -7.30 -25.33 -0.50
N VAL A 314 -6.00 -24.99 -0.57
CA VAL A 314 -5.07 -25.65 -1.49
C VAL A 314 -4.69 -27.05 -0.98
N GLY A 315 -4.62 -27.23 0.35
CA GLY A 315 -4.42 -28.55 0.96
C GLY A 315 -5.61 -29.48 0.72
N GLU A 316 -6.83 -28.98 0.87
CA GLU A 316 -8.06 -29.74 0.58
C GLU A 316 -8.16 -30.14 -0.91
N GLU A 317 -7.78 -29.26 -1.84
CA GLU A 317 -7.74 -29.59 -3.27
C GLU A 317 -6.74 -30.73 -3.56
N ALA A 318 -5.53 -30.68 -2.98
CA ALA A 318 -4.51 -31.72 -3.15
C ALA A 318 -4.96 -33.08 -2.57
N ASP A 319 -5.55 -33.09 -1.37
CA ASP A 319 -6.10 -34.32 -0.76
C ASP A 319 -7.28 -34.87 -1.58
N SER A 320 -8.09 -34.01 -2.20
CA SER A 320 -9.22 -34.41 -3.05
C SER A 320 -8.79 -35.02 -4.39
N ASP A 321 -7.72 -34.49 -4.99
CA ASP A 321 -7.14 -35.02 -6.22
C ASP A 321 -6.46 -36.38 -5.97
N ASP A 322 -5.74 -36.54 -4.84
CA ASP A 322 -5.15 -37.82 -4.43
C ASP A 322 -6.23 -38.87 -4.10
N ALA A 323 -7.34 -38.47 -3.47
CA ALA A 323 -8.47 -39.36 -3.21
C ALA A 323 -9.22 -39.76 -4.50
N ALA A 324 -9.30 -38.86 -5.49
CA ALA A 324 -9.91 -39.14 -6.79
C ALA A 324 -9.05 -40.10 -7.63
N ASP A 325 -7.73 -39.92 -7.64
CA ASP A 325 -6.79 -40.81 -8.35
C ASP A 325 -6.69 -42.19 -7.66
N GLY A 326 -6.68 -42.22 -6.32
CA GLY A 326 -6.73 -43.45 -5.52
C GLY A 326 -8.04 -44.24 -5.68
N SER A 327 -9.17 -43.56 -5.92
CA SER A 327 -10.46 -44.22 -6.19
C SER A 327 -10.53 -44.80 -7.61
N THR A 328 -9.81 -44.25 -8.59
CA THR A 328 -9.74 -44.82 -9.94
C THR A 328 -8.81 -46.04 -10.03
N ALA A 329 -7.85 -46.18 -9.11
CA ALA A 329 -6.99 -47.36 -9.03
C ALA A 329 -7.67 -48.59 -8.39
N ALA A 330 -8.74 -48.42 -7.62
CA ALA A 330 -9.39 -49.51 -6.87
C ALA A 330 -10.35 -50.40 -7.69
N THR A 331 -10.45 -50.23 -9.02
CA THR A 331 -11.30 -51.09 -9.89
C THR A 331 -10.54 -51.91 -10.93
N ALA A 332 -9.22 -51.95 -10.89
CA ALA A 332 -8.41 -52.77 -11.80
C ALA A 332 -7.21 -53.40 -11.08
N ASP A 333 -7.45 -54.49 -10.36
CA ASP A 333 -6.73 -55.77 -10.49
C ASP A 333 -6.88 -56.57 -9.19
N GLY A 334 -7.63 -57.68 -9.30
CA GLY A 334 -7.34 -58.84 -8.49
C GLY A 334 -6.26 -59.63 -9.20
N ILE A 335 -5.15 -59.91 -8.52
CA ILE A 335 -4.32 -61.12 -8.61
C ILE A 335 -3.34 -61.11 -7.42
N GLU A 336 -3.30 -62.24 -6.71
CA GLU A 336 -2.38 -62.58 -5.62
C GLU A 336 -0.90 -62.52 -6.06
N SER A 337 0.02 -62.12 -5.16
CA SER A 337 0.87 -63.05 -4.39
C SER A 337 2.20 -62.43 -3.93
N ASP A 338 2.54 -62.78 -2.68
CA ASP A 338 3.86 -63.02 -2.08
C ASP A 338 4.69 -61.90 -1.42
N GLU A 339 4.99 -62.21 -0.17
CA GLU A 339 5.75 -61.54 0.86
C GLU A 339 7.21 -61.23 0.46
N VAL A 340 7.71 -60.05 0.86
CA VAL A 340 9.05 -59.92 1.44
C VAL A 340 9.01 -58.86 2.55
N SER A 341 9.31 -59.31 3.75
CA SER A 341 9.52 -58.50 4.95
C SER A 341 10.90 -57.84 4.94
N VAL A 342 10.95 -56.53 5.22
CA VAL A 342 12.14 -55.89 5.80
C VAL A 342 11.67 -54.94 6.90
N ASP A 343 11.99 -55.35 8.12
CA ASP A 343 11.88 -54.64 9.38
C ASP A 343 12.89 -53.49 9.41
N ASP A 344 12.44 -52.25 9.62
CA ASP A 344 13.30 -51.21 10.19
C ASP A 344 12.49 -50.33 11.14
N ARG A 345 12.69 -50.58 12.44
CA ARG A 345 12.11 -49.83 13.54
C ARG A 345 13.01 -48.64 13.89
N GLY A 346 12.45 -47.44 13.82
CA GLY A 346 12.95 -46.22 14.48
C GLY A 346 11.80 -45.49 15.19
N PRO A 347 12.03 -44.81 16.33
CA PRO A 347 11.09 -44.81 17.44
C PRO A 347 10.00 -43.74 17.34
N VAL A 348 8.79 -44.17 17.70
CA VAL A 348 7.62 -43.35 18.02
C VAL A 348 7.84 -42.71 19.39
N TRP A 349 7.64 -41.39 19.48
CA TRP A 349 7.48 -40.69 20.75
C TRP A 349 6.00 -40.41 20.98
N ASP A 350 5.44 -41.07 22.00
CA ASP A 350 4.08 -40.90 22.49
C ASP A 350 3.85 -39.48 23.00
N ALA A 351 2.75 -38.85 22.57
CA ALA A 351 2.14 -37.71 23.24
C ALA A 351 1.07 -38.24 24.21
N PRO A 352 1.01 -37.77 25.47
CA PRO A 352 -0.04 -38.20 26.38
C PRO A 352 -1.34 -37.44 26.09
N GLU A 353 -2.39 -38.19 25.80
CA GLU A 353 -3.79 -37.75 25.92
C GLU A 353 -4.09 -37.41 27.39
N SER A 354 -4.68 -36.24 27.64
CA SER A 354 -5.41 -36.00 28.89
C SER A 354 -6.91 -35.99 28.59
N SER A 355 -7.56 -37.08 28.95
CA SER A 355 -9.01 -37.22 29.01
C SER A 355 -9.57 -36.65 30.32
N THR A 356 -10.68 -35.92 30.15
CA THR A 356 -11.90 -35.89 30.97
C THR A 356 -11.81 -35.63 32.48
N ALA A 357 -12.44 -34.53 32.90
CA ALA A 357 -13.34 -34.51 34.06
C ALA A 357 -14.38 -33.40 33.88
N GLU A 358 -15.58 -33.79 33.46
CA GLU A 358 -16.84 -33.06 33.58
C GLU A 358 -17.61 -33.65 34.79
N ASP A 359 -18.55 -32.86 35.33
CA ASP A 359 -19.46 -33.10 36.48
C ASP A 359 -18.88 -32.79 37.88
N ALA A 360 -19.50 -32.03 38.80
CA ALA A 360 -20.81 -31.37 38.89
C ALA A 360 -20.83 -30.37 40.09
N ASP A 361 -22.00 -29.73 40.28
CA ASP A 361 -22.55 -29.00 41.44
C ASP A 361 -22.32 -27.46 41.48
N GLU A 362 -23.32 -26.63 41.12
CA GLU A 362 -24.55 -26.20 41.82
C GLU A 362 -24.35 -25.26 43.03
N ASP A 363 -25.08 -24.14 42.98
CA ASP A 363 -25.39 -23.15 44.03
C ASP A 363 -24.29 -22.23 44.59
N ALA A 364 -24.39 -20.92 44.28
CA ALA A 364 -24.87 -19.92 45.26
C ALA A 364 -24.71 -18.46 44.75
N ASP A 365 -25.78 -17.70 44.96
CA ASP A 365 -25.83 -16.26 45.28
C ASP A 365 -25.68 -15.20 44.18
N ARG A 366 -26.87 -14.80 43.71
CA ARG A 366 -27.26 -13.40 43.55
C ARG A 366 -27.14 -12.69 44.91
N GLU A 367 -26.48 -11.54 44.97
CA GLU A 367 -27.02 -10.29 45.53
C GLU A 367 -26.02 -9.11 45.42
N GLN A 368 -26.56 -7.97 44.97
CA GLN A 368 -26.09 -6.56 45.02
C GLN A 368 -25.14 -6.04 43.94
#